data_AF-A0A966BJ61-F1
#
_entry.id   AF-A0A966BJ61-F1
#
_cell.length_a   1.000
_cell.length_b   1.000
_cell.length_c   1.000
_cell.angle_alpha   90.00
_cell.angle_beta   90.00
_cell.angle_gamma   90.00
#
_symmetry.space_group_name_H-M   'P 1'
#
loop_
_entity.id
_entity.type
_entity.pdbx_description
1 polymer ?
#
loop_
_entity_poly.entity_id
_entity_poly.type
_entity_poly.pdbx_seq_one_letter_code
_entity_poly.pdbx_strand_id
1 'polypeptide(L)'
;GTYEITDSFEVREQVPFDVERIGPTRIYPPAIYEMTLRIKVNQDFVGQVVEQVPLGFRIENIEYRANGEPLNSNPNILNSSDVQEIHWQVDWKTGETHELKYQFDAPDISPYLYLLGPLRFEQ
;
A
#
# COMPACT_ATOMS: atom_id res chain seq x y z
N GLY A 1 11.30 8.10 24.60
CA GLY A 1 9.93 8.55 24.86
C GLY A 1 9.03 7.34 24.95
N THR A 2 7.87 7.47 25.59
CA THR A 2 6.84 6.43 25.57
C THR A 2 5.98 6.67 24.33
N TYR A 3 5.75 5.63 23.52
CA TYR A 3 4.89 5.69 22.33
C TYR A 3 3.67 4.81 22.58
N GLU A 4 2.48 5.34 22.32
CA GLU A 4 1.20 4.63 22.49
C GLU A 4 0.51 4.53 21.12
N ILE A 5 -0.04 3.35 20.82
CA ILE A 5 -0.82 3.09 19.60
C ILE A 5 -2.19 2.59 20.06
N THR A 6 -3.26 3.22 19.55
CA THR A 6 -4.65 2.79 19.78
C THR A 6 -5.22 2.26 18.47
N ASP A 7 -5.90 1.11 18.53
CA ASP A 7 -6.50 0.46 17.35
C ASP A 7 -7.91 -0.06 17.70
N SER A 8 -8.78 -0.15 16.69
CA SER A 8 -10.14 -0.68 16.80
C SER A 8 -10.52 -1.40 15.50
N PHE A 9 -11.19 -2.55 15.61
CA PHE A 9 -11.64 -3.32 14.45
C PHE A 9 -13.16 -3.53 14.47
N GLU A 10 -13.76 -3.60 13.29
CA GLU A 10 -15.18 -3.87 13.08
C GLU A 10 -15.35 -5.19 12.31
N VAL A 11 -16.31 -6.02 12.72
CA VAL A 11 -16.64 -7.27 12.02
C VAL A 11 -17.88 -7.05 11.18
N ARG A 12 -17.75 -7.23 9.86
CA ARG A 12 -18.86 -7.17 8.89
C ARG A 12 -18.98 -8.50 8.17
N GLU A 13 -20.20 -8.90 7.79
CA GLU A 13 -20.40 -10.11 6.98
C GLU A 13 -19.76 -9.99 5.59
N GLN A 14 -19.73 -8.78 5.03
CA GLN A 14 -19.11 -8.49 3.74
C GLN A 14 -18.45 -7.10 3.76
N VAL A 15 -17.31 -6.98 3.08
CA VAL A 15 -16.60 -5.72 2.85
C VAL A 15 -16.43 -5.49 1.34
N PRO A 16 -16.51 -4.23 0.87
CA PRO A 16 -16.28 -3.88 -0.53
C PRO A 16 -14.99 -4.43 -1.13
N PHE A 17 -13.92 -4.41 -0.35
CA PHE A 17 -12.58 -4.81 -0.74
C PHE A 17 -11.98 -5.61 0.40
N ASP A 18 -11.44 -6.78 0.08
CA ASP A 18 -10.61 -7.56 0.99
C ASP A 18 -9.15 -7.32 0.63
N VAL A 19 -8.36 -6.83 1.59
CA VAL A 19 -7.02 -6.29 1.38
C VAL A 19 -6.01 -7.05 2.23
N GLU A 20 -5.05 -7.69 1.56
CA GLU A 20 -3.91 -8.36 2.18
C GLU A 20 -2.63 -7.56 1.91
N ARG A 21 -1.85 -7.31 2.97
CA ARG A 21 -0.52 -6.69 2.87
C ARG A 21 0.55 -7.77 3.04
N ILE A 22 1.38 -7.94 2.02
CA ILE A 22 2.44 -8.94 1.98
C ILE A 22 3.77 -8.19 1.87
N GLY A 23 4.52 -8.15 2.95
CA GLY A 23 5.79 -7.44 3.03
C GLY A 23 6.59 -7.82 4.28
N PRO A 24 7.78 -7.24 4.48
CA PRO A 24 8.64 -7.55 5.61
C PRO A 24 8.06 -7.04 6.93
N THR A 25 8.16 -7.84 7.99
CA THR A 25 7.89 -7.41 9.38
C THR A 25 9.14 -6.87 10.08
N ARG A 26 10.33 -7.10 9.49
CA ARG A 26 11.65 -6.57 9.90
C ARG A 26 12.53 -6.37 8.67
N ILE A 27 13.36 -5.33 8.70
CA ILE A 27 14.25 -4.96 7.59
C ILE A 27 15.69 -4.74 8.07
N TYR A 28 16.65 -4.98 7.19
CA TYR A 28 18.03 -4.50 7.26
C TYR A 28 18.11 -3.27 6.36
N PRO A 29 18.22 -2.05 6.91
CA PRO A 29 17.99 -0.82 6.14
C PRO A 29 18.74 -0.70 4.80
N PRO A 30 20.00 -1.13 4.67
CA PRO A 30 20.72 -1.02 3.38
C PRO A 30 20.18 -1.92 2.25
N ALA A 31 19.18 -2.77 2.51
CA ALA A 31 18.58 -3.66 1.52
C ALA A 31 17.23 -3.11 1.01
N ILE A 32 16.93 -3.41 -0.25
CA ILE A 32 15.65 -3.10 -0.89
C ILE A 32 14.63 -4.19 -0.53
N TYR A 33 13.40 -3.77 -0.24
CA TYR A 33 12.28 -4.65 0.07
C TYR A 33 11.08 -4.40 -0.83
N GLU A 34 10.20 -5.38 -0.95
CA GLU A 34 8.96 -5.27 -1.70
C GLU A 34 7.76 -5.26 -0.74
N MET A 35 6.76 -4.46 -1.10
CA MET A 35 5.42 -4.51 -0.54
C MET A 35 4.44 -4.88 -1.66
N THR A 36 3.59 -5.87 -1.40
CA THR A 36 2.45 -6.21 -2.25
C THR A 36 1.15 -5.97 -1.48
N LEU A 37 0.27 -5.16 -2.06
CA LEU A 37 -1.12 -5.03 -1.65
C LEU A 37 -1.94 -5.92 -2.58
N ARG A 38 -2.52 -7.00 -2.06
CA ARG A 38 -3.44 -7.86 -2.81
C ARG A 38 -4.87 -7.48 -2.44
N ILE A 39 -5.66 -7.11 -3.43
CA ILE A 39 -7.03 -6.64 -3.26
C ILE A 39 -7.98 -7.56 -4.02
N LYS A 40 -8.91 -8.19 -3.28
CA LYS A 40 -10.06 -8.87 -3.87
C LYS A 40 -11.25 -7.93 -3.88
N VAL A 41 -11.84 -7.75 -5.06
CA VAL A 41 -12.89 -6.76 -5.32
C VAL A 41 -14.26 -7.42 -5.22
N ASN A 42 -15.08 -6.98 -4.25
CA ASN A 42 -16.44 -7.48 -4.05
C ASN A 42 -17.52 -6.50 -4.54
N GLN A 43 -17.14 -5.33 -5.04
CA GLN A 43 -18.00 -4.36 -5.72
C GLN A 43 -17.23 -3.59 -6.80
N ASP A 44 -17.91 -3.18 -7.87
CA ASP A 44 -17.31 -2.34 -8.91
C ASP A 44 -16.78 -1.03 -8.31
N PHE A 45 -15.63 -0.56 -8.80
CA PHE A 45 -14.99 0.62 -8.26
C PHE A 45 -14.21 1.38 -9.35
N VAL A 46 -14.44 2.68 -9.42
CA VAL A 46 -13.66 3.60 -10.27
C VAL A 46 -13.19 4.73 -9.38
N GLY A 47 -11.88 4.95 -9.33
CA GLY A 47 -11.29 5.95 -8.45
C GLY A 47 -9.81 5.69 -8.21
N GLN A 48 -9.33 6.14 -7.05
CA GLN A 48 -7.94 6.02 -6.63
C GLN A 48 -7.78 5.09 -5.44
N VAL A 49 -6.75 4.26 -5.52
CA VAL A 49 -6.19 3.56 -4.35
C VAL A 49 -4.98 4.36 -3.89
N VAL A 50 -4.93 4.69 -2.59
CA VAL A 50 -3.88 5.53 -2.02
C VAL A 50 -3.18 4.79 -0.89
N GLU A 51 -1.88 4.56 -1.06
CA GLU A 51 -1.00 3.98 -0.05
C GLU A 51 -0.13 5.06 0.58
N GLN A 52 -0.12 5.13 1.91
CA GLN A 52 0.69 6.07 2.67
C GLN A 52 1.93 5.38 3.24
N VAL A 53 3.10 5.84 2.81
CA VAL A 53 4.42 5.34 3.24
C VAL A 53 5.21 6.41 3.99
N PRO A 54 6.15 6.03 4.88
CA PRO A 54 7.03 7.00 5.54
C PRO A 54 7.78 7.86 4.53
N LEU A 55 7.90 9.17 4.81
CA LEU A 55 8.56 10.13 3.92
C LEU A 55 10.02 9.77 3.58
N GLY A 56 10.70 9.07 4.48
CA GLY A 56 12.09 8.64 4.26
C GLY A 56 12.26 7.45 3.31
N PHE A 57 11.18 6.79 2.90
CA PHE A 57 11.26 5.64 2.01
C PHE A 57 11.44 6.11 0.57
N ARG A 58 12.50 5.63 -0.10
CA ARG A 58 12.67 5.79 -1.54
C ARG A 58 11.89 4.68 -2.24
N ILE A 59 10.87 5.05 -3.01
CA ILE A 59 9.95 4.12 -3.67
C ILE A 59 10.35 3.91 -5.13
N GLU A 60 10.43 2.65 -5.54
CA GLU A 60 10.88 2.23 -6.87
C GLU A 60 10.09 1.01 -7.35
N ASN A 61 10.24 0.65 -8.63
CA ASN A 61 9.68 -0.57 -9.23
C ASN A 61 8.19 -0.79 -8.88
N ILE A 62 7.37 0.23 -9.14
CA ILE A 62 5.93 0.14 -8.93
C ILE A 62 5.32 -0.72 -10.04
N GLU A 63 4.55 -1.73 -9.65
CA GLU A 63 3.81 -2.60 -10.56
C GLU A 63 2.34 -2.62 -10.19
N TYR A 64 1.49 -2.77 -11.20
CA TYR A 64 0.06 -3.06 -11.03
C TYR A 64 -0.26 -4.30 -11.85
N ARG A 65 -0.95 -5.26 -11.23
CA ARG A 65 -1.43 -6.47 -11.90
C ARG A 65 -2.93 -6.66 -11.67
N ALA A 66 -3.62 -7.16 -12.69
CA ALA A 66 -4.99 -7.63 -12.58
C ALA A 66 -5.02 -9.12 -12.96
N ASN A 67 -5.54 -9.95 -12.05
CA ASN A 67 -5.64 -11.41 -12.21
C ASN A 67 -4.31 -12.08 -12.62
N GLY A 68 -3.19 -11.54 -12.12
CA GLY A 68 -1.83 -12.03 -12.40
C GLY A 68 -1.13 -11.35 -13.59
N GLU A 69 -1.89 -10.70 -14.48
CA GLU A 69 -1.35 -10.04 -15.67
C GLU A 69 -0.91 -8.61 -15.37
N PRO A 70 0.28 -8.17 -15.83
CA PRO A 70 0.75 -6.81 -15.64
C PRO A 70 -0.12 -5.81 -16.39
N LEU A 71 -0.44 -4.72 -15.71
CA LEU A 71 -1.10 -3.55 -16.27
C LEU A 71 -0.11 -2.40 -16.37
N ASN A 72 -0.29 -1.56 -17.39
CA ASN A 72 0.42 -0.30 -17.48
C ASN A 72 -0.03 0.59 -16.32
N SER A 73 0.84 0.75 -15.33
CA SER A 73 0.61 1.67 -14.22
C SER A 73 1.36 2.97 -14.48
N ASN A 74 0.66 4.10 -14.34
CA ASN A 74 1.27 5.41 -14.19
C ASN A 74 0.92 5.94 -12.79
N PRO A 75 1.49 5.34 -11.74
CA PRO A 75 1.21 5.78 -10.37
C PRO A 75 1.72 7.21 -10.19
N ASN A 76 0.96 8.01 -9.44
CA ASN A 76 1.42 9.32 -9.01
C ASN A 76 2.00 9.22 -7.60
N ILE A 77 3.20 9.75 -7.39
CA ILE A 77 3.81 9.82 -6.06
C ILE A 77 3.71 11.26 -5.57
N LEU A 78 3.01 11.46 -4.46
CA LEU A 78 2.80 12.76 -3.85
C LEU A 78 3.48 12.83 -2.48
N ASN A 79 4.24 13.88 -2.24
CA ASN A 79 4.88 14.13 -0.95
C ASN A 79 4.09 15.19 -0.17
N SER A 80 3.80 14.89 1.09
CA SER A 80 3.26 15.83 2.07
C SER A 80 4.35 16.22 3.10
N SER A 81 4.01 17.02 4.10
CA SER A 81 4.92 17.37 5.20
C SER A 81 5.41 16.17 5.99
N ASP A 82 4.57 15.13 6.14
CA ASP A 82 4.81 14.06 7.12
C ASP A 82 4.94 12.67 6.47
N VAL A 83 4.38 12.48 5.27
CA VAL A 83 4.33 11.20 4.56
C VAL A 83 4.45 11.36 3.05
N GLN A 84 4.79 10.24 2.40
CA GLN A 84 4.71 10.09 0.95
C GLN A 84 3.53 9.17 0.61
N GLU A 85 2.86 9.44 -0.51
CA GLU A 85 1.70 8.67 -0.95
C GLU A 85 1.91 8.13 -2.36
N ILE A 86 1.48 6.89 -2.60
CA ILE A 86 1.44 6.26 -3.91
C ILE A 86 -0.03 6.16 -4.33
N HIS A 87 -0.36 6.74 -5.48
CA HIS A 87 -1.71 6.85 -6.00
C HIS A 87 -1.86 6.02 -7.27
N TRP A 88 -2.74 5.01 -7.24
CA TRP A 88 -3.11 4.22 -8.42
C TRP A 88 -4.52 4.58 -8.87
N GLN A 89 -4.65 5.01 -10.13
CA GLN A 89 -5.95 5.16 -10.78
C GLN A 89 -6.45 3.78 -11.24
N VAL A 90 -7.68 3.44 -10.89
CA VAL A 90 -8.24 2.10 -11.12
C VAL A 90 -9.67 2.16 -11.67
N ASP A 91 -10.02 1.15 -12.47
CA ASP A 91 -11.38 0.80 -12.89
C ASP A 91 -11.53 -0.70 -12.71
N TRP A 92 -12.04 -1.09 -11.54
CA TRP A 92 -12.16 -2.47 -11.10
C TRP A 92 -13.58 -2.98 -11.27
N LYS A 93 -13.69 -4.27 -11.62
CA LYS A 93 -14.94 -5.00 -11.66
C LYS A 93 -15.01 -6.01 -10.52
N THR A 94 -16.23 -6.22 -10.06
CA THR A 94 -16.56 -7.22 -9.04
C THR A 94 -16.04 -8.60 -9.44
N GLY A 95 -15.37 -9.29 -8.52
CA GLY A 95 -14.79 -10.61 -8.71
C GLY A 95 -13.34 -10.62 -9.16
N GLU A 96 -12.77 -9.47 -9.53
CA GLU A 96 -11.35 -9.37 -9.88
C GLU A 96 -10.44 -9.41 -8.66
N THR A 97 -9.19 -9.84 -8.88
CA THR A 97 -8.10 -9.71 -7.92
C THR A 97 -7.01 -8.83 -8.50
N HIS A 98 -6.59 -7.83 -7.74
CA HIS A 98 -5.59 -6.86 -8.14
C HIS A 98 -4.38 -6.94 -7.21
N GLU A 99 -3.17 -6.75 -7.74
CA GLU A 99 -1.95 -6.61 -6.95
C GLU A 99 -1.29 -5.27 -7.26
N LEU A 100 -1.15 -4.41 -6.26
CA LEU A 100 -0.39 -3.16 -6.32
C LEU A 100 0.91 -3.37 -5.57
N LYS A 101 2.04 -3.27 -6.28
CA LYS A 101 3.36 -3.58 -5.74
C LYS A 101 4.26 -2.38 -5.83
N TYR A 102 5.15 -2.25 -4.86
CA TYR A 102 6.24 -1.30 -4.92
C TYR A 102 7.43 -1.84 -4.14
N GLN A 103 8.62 -1.45 -4.58
CA GLN A 103 9.83 -1.63 -3.81
C GLN A 103 10.16 -0.37 -3.03
N PHE A 104 10.77 -0.56 -1.87
CA PHE A 104 11.22 0.55 -1.04
C PHE A 104 12.62 0.30 -0.49
N ASP A 105 13.36 1.39 -0.39
CA ASP A 105 14.63 1.51 0.33
C ASP A 105 14.39 2.44 1.53
N ALA A 106 14.67 1.94 2.73
CA ALA A 106 14.41 2.65 3.97
C ALA A 106 15.67 3.40 4.43
N PRO A 107 15.55 4.49 5.21
CA PRO A 107 16.71 5.18 5.74
C PRO A 107 17.62 4.25 6.55
N ASP A 108 18.95 4.40 6.38
CA ASP A 108 20.03 3.62 7.03
C ASP A 108 20.15 3.86 8.55
N ILE A 109 19.04 3.69 9.27
CA ILE A 109 18.89 3.93 10.70
C ILE A 109 18.27 2.68 11.33
N SER A 110 18.95 2.10 12.32
CA SER A 110 18.48 0.92 13.05
C SER A 110 18.95 0.96 14.51
N PRO A 111 18.10 0.57 15.48
CA PRO A 111 16.71 0.18 15.31
C PRO A 111 15.79 1.38 15.09
N TYR A 112 14.75 1.21 14.26
CA TYR A 112 13.70 2.21 14.08
C TYR A 112 12.35 1.54 13.83
N LEU A 113 11.26 2.17 14.27
CA LEU A 113 9.89 1.73 14.04
C LEU A 113 9.24 2.64 12.99
N TYR A 114 8.87 2.06 11.85
CA TYR A 114 8.09 2.74 10.82
C TYR A 114 6.64 2.28 10.91
N LEU A 115 5.71 3.25 10.95
CA LEU A 115 4.28 2.99 10.88
C LEU A 115 3.80 3.31 9.46
N LEU A 116 3.03 2.41 8.87
CA LEU A 116 2.36 2.63 7.59
C LEU A 116 0.91 3.04 7.87
N GLY A 117 0.38 3.92 7.03
CA GLY A 117 -1.02 4.35 7.13
C GLY A 117 -2.01 3.30 6.62
N PRO A 118 -3.31 3.49 6.91
CA PRO A 118 -4.36 2.67 6.30
C PRO A 118 -4.36 2.88 4.78
N LEU A 119 -4.63 1.81 4.03
CA LEU A 119 -4.91 1.91 2.60
C LEU A 119 -6.25 2.64 2.41
N ARG A 120 -6.30 3.62 1.50
CA ARG A 120 -7.52 4.39 1.23
C ARG A 120 -8.04 4.15 -0.18
N PHE A 121 -9.36 4.24 -0.32
CA PHE A 121 -10.09 4.19 -1.58
C PHE A 121 -10.85 5.51 -1.72
N GLU A 122 -10.51 6.29 -2.74
CA GLU A 122 -11.00 7.66 -2.95
C GLU A 122 -11.69 7.75 -4.33
N GLN A 123 -12.83 8.46 -4.42
CA GLN A 123 -13.63 8.62 -5.64
C GLN A 123 -13.86 10.10 -5.94
#